data_AF-A0A8E2DH17-F1
#
_entry.id   AF-A0A8E2DH17-F1
#
_cell.length_a   1.000
_cell.length_b   1.000
_cell.length_c   1.000
_cell.angle_alpha   90.00
_cell.angle_beta   90.00
_cell.angle_gamma   90.00
#
_symmetry.space_group_name_H-M   'P 1'
#
loop_
_entity.id
_entity.type
_entity.pdbx_description
1 polymer ?
#
loop_
_entity_poly.entity_id
_entity_poly.type
_entity_poly.pdbx_seq_one_letter_code
_entity_poly.pdbx_strand_id
1 'polypeptide(L)'
;MTPAQDLHITPNLLNASTGTAGDRYDLSNSASKRRASRLPTLVVVADGADAVALALTSVLLAVCYVMPQQPESATPISIRAIKREHASRKLRVAGRVLCYDADSATLTLADGDVALFVDVSLCVSTQKPMGWLWETNNLAVALGYLERVLKPLPLPTLPVNAPNTVVDPRLILRALVLNHSPDLNLALWNVAAEKLRQAQNGQEVH
;
A
#
# COMPACT_ATOMS: atom_id res chain seq x y z
N MET A 1 50.98 7.92 37.40
CA MET A 1 50.22 7.26 38.47
C MET A 1 48.80 7.77 38.38
N THR A 2 47.93 6.96 37.78
CA THR A 2 46.55 7.33 37.41
C THR A 2 45.69 6.15 37.84
N PRO A 3 44.64 6.35 38.65
CA PRO A 3 43.92 5.25 39.25
C PRO A 3 43.02 4.54 38.23
N ALA A 4 43.06 3.21 38.29
CA ALA A 4 42.21 2.28 37.57
C ALA A 4 40.74 2.48 37.96
N GLN A 5 39.84 2.43 36.96
CA GLN A 5 38.40 2.38 37.18
C GLN A 5 37.92 0.94 36.97
N ASP A 6 37.35 0.38 38.03
CA ASP A 6 36.74 -0.95 38.09
C ASP A 6 35.47 -1.02 37.23
N LEU A 7 35.45 -2.00 36.33
CA LEU A 7 34.29 -2.38 35.52
C LEU A 7 33.41 -3.35 36.32
N HIS A 8 32.29 -2.85 36.81
CA HIS A 8 31.26 -3.66 37.47
C HIS A 8 30.37 -4.33 36.40
N ILE A 9 30.62 -5.61 36.13
CA ILE A 9 29.79 -6.45 35.26
C ILE A 9 28.69 -7.09 36.11
N THR A 10 27.42 -6.78 35.85
CA THR A 10 26.27 -7.52 36.39
C THR A 10 25.73 -8.48 35.32
N PRO A 11 25.62 -9.80 35.60
CA PRO A 11 24.95 -10.74 34.70
C PRO A 11 23.44 -10.73 35.00
N ASN A 12 22.61 -10.37 34.03
CA ASN A 12 21.16 -10.51 34.17
C ASN A 12 20.64 -11.70 33.35
N LEU A 13 20.48 -12.79 34.11
CA LEU A 13 19.54 -13.90 34.03
C LEU A 13 18.65 -14.02 32.77
N LEU A 14 18.91 -15.12 32.07
CA LEU A 14 17.98 -15.98 31.33
C LEU A 14 16.53 -15.88 31.80
N ASN A 15 15.63 -15.48 30.90
CA ASN A 15 14.23 -15.88 30.94
C ASN A 15 13.95 -16.76 29.72
N ALA A 16 13.90 -18.06 29.96
CA ALA A 16 13.24 -19.02 29.11
C ALA A 16 11.74 -18.96 29.40
N SER A 17 10.93 -18.58 28.41
CA SER A 17 9.49 -18.80 28.43
C SER A 17 9.11 -19.75 27.30
N THR A 18 8.87 -20.98 27.72
CA THR A 18 8.18 -22.06 27.03
C THR A 18 6.74 -21.70 26.66
N GLY A 19 6.23 -22.28 25.57
CA GLY A 19 4.88 -22.83 25.59
C GLY A 19 3.81 -22.15 24.72
N THR A 20 3.82 -22.49 23.44
CA THR A 20 2.68 -22.98 22.64
C THR A 20 1.25 -22.88 23.22
N ALA A 21 0.43 -22.02 22.61
CA ALA A 21 -0.99 -22.24 22.29
C ALA A 21 -1.27 -21.28 21.10
N GLY A 22 -1.67 -21.73 19.91
CA GLY A 22 -2.79 -22.63 19.66
C GLY A 22 -4.01 -21.89 19.09
N ASP A 23 -3.88 -20.66 18.57
CA ASP A 23 -5.00 -19.94 17.96
C ASP A 23 -5.26 -20.43 16.53
N ARG A 24 -6.19 -21.38 16.43
CA ARG A 24 -6.94 -21.69 15.21
C ARG A 24 -7.73 -20.45 14.81
N TYR A 25 -7.32 -19.81 13.72
CA TYR A 25 -8.21 -18.92 13.00
C TYR A 25 -9.14 -19.78 12.13
N ASP A 26 -10.37 -19.97 12.60
CA ASP A 26 -11.48 -20.48 11.79
C ASP A 26 -11.78 -19.46 10.69
N LEU A 27 -11.22 -19.69 9.51
CA LEU A 27 -11.61 -19.04 8.26
C LEU A 27 -12.96 -19.64 7.81
N SER A 28 -14.02 -19.23 8.50
CA SER A 28 -15.38 -19.50 8.09
C SER A 28 -15.64 -18.74 6.78
N ASN A 29 -15.68 -19.53 5.72
CA ASN A 29 -15.91 -19.16 4.34
C ASN A 29 -17.34 -18.61 4.20
N SER A 30 -17.50 -17.30 4.35
CA SER A 30 -18.76 -16.60 4.08
C SER A 30 -18.99 -16.53 2.57
N ALA A 31 -19.63 -17.57 2.05
CA ALA A 31 -20.21 -17.62 0.72
C ALA A 31 -21.17 -16.43 0.54
N SER A 32 -20.69 -15.38 -0.12
CA SER A 32 -21.49 -14.24 -0.57
C SER A 32 -22.51 -14.72 -1.61
N LYS A 33 -23.67 -15.11 -1.09
CA LYS A 33 -24.91 -15.34 -1.82
C LYS A 33 -25.27 -14.06 -2.56
N ARG A 34 -24.93 -13.99 -3.85
CA ARG A 34 -25.33 -12.92 -4.78
C ARG A 34 -26.85 -12.88 -4.84
N ARG A 35 -27.47 -12.01 -4.01
CA ARG A 35 -28.87 -11.62 -4.17
C ARG A 35 -28.93 -10.79 -5.44
N ALA A 36 -29.60 -11.33 -6.46
CA ALA A 36 -30.06 -10.55 -7.59
C ALA A 36 -30.99 -9.46 -7.07
N SER A 37 -30.50 -8.21 -7.10
CA SER A 37 -31.30 -7.02 -6.86
C SER A 37 -32.32 -6.91 -7.99
N ARG A 38 -33.57 -7.31 -7.71
CA ARG A 38 -34.72 -6.90 -8.52
C ARG A 38 -34.82 -5.39 -8.41
N LEU A 39 -34.54 -4.69 -9.51
CA LEU A 39 -34.81 -3.26 -9.65
C LEU A 39 -36.32 -3.04 -9.50
N PRO A 40 -36.76 -2.10 -8.65
CA PRO A 40 -38.16 -1.68 -8.64
C PRO A 40 -38.47 -0.96 -9.96
N THR A 41 -39.38 -1.52 -10.76
CA THR A 41 -39.98 -0.84 -11.90
C THR A 41 -40.87 0.28 -11.36
N LEU A 42 -40.39 1.51 -11.43
CA LEU A 42 -41.12 2.68 -10.96
C LEU A 42 -42.04 3.16 -12.08
N VAL A 43 -43.31 2.77 -11.99
CA VAL A 43 -44.38 3.24 -12.89
C VAL A 43 -44.86 4.59 -12.35
N VAL A 44 -44.43 5.68 -12.97
CA VAL A 44 -44.94 7.03 -12.65
C VAL A 44 -46.18 7.27 -13.51
N VAL A 45 -47.35 7.19 -12.89
CA VAL A 45 -48.61 7.67 -13.48
C VAL A 45 -48.64 9.18 -13.27
N ALA A 46 -48.39 9.93 -14.34
CA ALA A 46 -48.48 11.38 -14.34
C ALA A 46 -49.96 11.77 -14.49
N ASP A 47 -50.63 12.03 -13.37
CA ASP A 47 -51.85 12.82 -13.36
C ASP A 47 -51.57 14.12 -12.58
N GLY A 48 -51.97 15.23 -13.16
CA GLY A 48 -51.29 16.52 -13.02
C GLY A 48 -51.15 17.04 -11.59
N ALA A 49 -49.91 17.27 -11.15
CA ALA A 49 -49.52 18.36 -10.24
C ALA A 49 -47.98 18.49 -10.15
N ASP A 50 -47.53 19.74 -10.14
CA ASP A 50 -46.22 20.27 -9.77
C ASP A 50 -44.98 19.99 -10.64
N ALA A 51 -44.68 20.96 -11.50
CA ALA A 51 -43.41 21.12 -12.20
C ALA A 51 -42.17 21.09 -11.26
N VAL A 52 -42.35 21.37 -9.96
CA VAL A 52 -41.29 21.30 -8.94
C VAL A 52 -40.86 19.86 -8.66
N ALA A 53 -41.80 18.90 -8.69
CA ALA A 53 -41.48 17.48 -8.49
C ALA A 53 -40.67 16.91 -9.67
N LEU A 54 -40.97 17.35 -10.90
CA LEU A 54 -40.19 16.97 -12.09
C LEU A 54 -38.76 17.54 -12.05
N ALA A 55 -38.58 18.78 -11.57
CA ALA A 55 -37.26 19.39 -11.42
C ALA A 55 -36.39 18.66 -10.37
N LEU A 56 -36.96 18.31 -9.20
CA LEU A 56 -36.25 17.54 -8.17
C LEU A 56 -35.91 16.12 -8.63
N THR A 57 -36.79 15.49 -9.42
CA THR A 57 -36.54 14.16 -9.98
C THR A 57 -35.42 14.20 -11.04
N SER A 58 -35.35 15.26 -11.84
CA SER A 58 -34.27 15.47 -12.82
C SER A 58 -32.91 15.72 -12.16
N VAL A 59 -32.87 16.50 -11.07
CA VAL A 59 -31.65 16.71 -10.27
C VAL A 59 -31.19 15.39 -9.61
N LEU A 60 -32.11 14.59 -9.07
CA LEU A 60 -31.79 13.27 -8.50
C LEU A 60 -31.29 12.27 -9.56
N LEU A 61 -31.83 12.29 -10.77
CA LEU A 61 -31.33 11.47 -11.90
C LEU A 61 -29.94 11.94 -12.38
N ALA A 62 -29.67 13.24 -12.36
CA ALA A 62 -28.35 13.78 -12.70
C ALA A 62 -27.27 13.44 -11.66
N VAL A 63 -27.64 13.33 -10.38
CA VAL A 63 -26.73 12.88 -9.30
C VAL A 63 -26.50 11.36 -9.34
N CYS A 64 -27.47 10.59 -9.83
CA CYS A 64 -27.38 9.12 -9.92
C CYS A 64 -26.66 8.60 -11.18
N TYR A 65 -26.25 9.46 -12.12
CA TYR A 65 -25.35 9.07 -13.21
C TYR A 65 -23.90 8.96 -12.69
N VAL A 66 -23.72 8.19 -11.63
CA VAL A 66 -22.43 7.61 -11.28
C VAL A 66 -22.12 6.66 -12.42
N MET A 67 -21.36 7.14 -13.42
CA MET A 67 -20.72 6.23 -14.35
C MET A 67 -20.04 5.15 -13.52
N PRO A 68 -20.18 3.86 -13.86
CA PRO A 68 -19.41 2.83 -13.19
C PRO A 68 -17.94 3.21 -13.37
N GLN A 69 -17.36 3.84 -12.34
CA GLN A 69 -15.95 4.13 -12.30
C GLN A 69 -15.30 2.78 -12.20
N GLN A 70 -14.99 2.19 -13.36
CA GLN A 70 -14.19 1.00 -13.41
C GLN A 70 -12.87 1.42 -12.75
N PRO A 71 -12.58 0.90 -11.54
CA PRO A 71 -11.46 1.39 -10.79
C PRO A 71 -10.21 1.13 -11.61
N GLU A 72 -9.37 2.15 -11.80
CA GLU A 72 -8.10 1.98 -12.51
C GLU A 72 -7.35 0.79 -11.90
N SER A 73 -6.96 -0.15 -12.76
CA SER A 73 -6.23 -1.34 -12.34
C SER A 73 -4.79 -0.93 -12.02
N ALA A 74 -4.33 -1.23 -10.81
CA ALA A 74 -2.95 -0.96 -10.42
C ALA A 74 -2.01 -1.94 -11.13
N THR A 75 -1.05 -1.43 -11.91
CA THR A 75 -0.06 -2.25 -12.60
C THR A 75 0.94 -2.81 -11.59
N PRO A 76 1.08 -4.15 -11.44
CA PRO A 76 2.12 -4.74 -10.62
C PRO A 76 3.49 -4.47 -11.25
N ILE A 77 4.42 -3.93 -10.47
CA ILE A 77 5.76 -3.59 -10.95
C ILE A 77 6.80 -3.85 -9.85
N SER A 78 7.98 -4.30 -10.25
CA SER A 78 9.13 -4.39 -9.34
C SER A 78 9.70 -3.00 -9.07
N ILE A 79 10.24 -2.75 -7.87
CA ILE A 79 10.81 -1.44 -7.52
C ILE A 79 11.93 -1.07 -8.49
N ARG A 80 12.74 -2.05 -8.91
CA ARG A 80 13.82 -1.88 -9.90
C ARG A 80 13.35 -1.44 -11.28
N ALA A 81 12.14 -1.82 -11.70
CA ALA A 81 11.60 -1.45 -13.01
C ALA A 81 10.95 -0.05 -13.01
N ILE A 82 10.81 0.59 -11.84
CA ILE A 82 10.20 1.91 -11.75
C ILE A 82 11.13 2.95 -12.36
N LYS A 83 10.57 3.67 -13.32
CA LYS A 83 11.19 4.81 -14.01
C LYS A 83 10.27 6.01 -13.96
N ARG A 84 10.82 7.19 -14.29
CA ARG A 84 10.08 8.46 -14.36
C ARG A 84 8.90 8.45 -15.33
N GLU A 85 8.93 7.59 -16.35
CA GLU A 85 7.82 7.38 -17.30
C GLU A 85 6.57 6.77 -16.65
N HIS A 86 6.69 6.19 -15.46
CA HIS A 86 5.56 5.65 -14.69
C HIS A 86 4.90 6.71 -13.79
N ALA A 87 5.36 7.96 -13.82
CA ALA A 87 4.73 9.03 -13.06
C ALA A 87 3.26 9.19 -13.49
N SER A 88 2.41 9.49 -12.52
CA SER A 88 0.94 9.57 -12.63
C SER A 88 0.24 8.25 -12.94
N ARG A 89 0.93 7.10 -12.87
CA ARG A 89 0.30 5.78 -13.04
C ARG A 89 -0.01 5.15 -11.68
N LYS A 90 -1.11 4.41 -11.61
CA LYS A 90 -1.42 3.57 -10.45
C LYS A 90 -0.58 2.30 -10.48
N LEU A 91 0.27 2.14 -9.47
CA LEU A 91 1.20 1.02 -9.36
C LEU A 91 0.88 0.17 -8.12
N ARG A 92 1.21 -1.11 -8.22
CA ARG A 92 1.28 -2.02 -7.08
C ARG A 92 2.72 -2.51 -6.96
N VAL A 93 3.37 -2.18 -5.85
CA VAL A 93 4.78 -2.48 -5.59
C VAL A 93 4.88 -3.31 -4.33
N ALA A 94 5.94 -4.12 -4.24
CA ALA A 94 6.28 -4.84 -3.03
C ALA A 94 7.75 -4.62 -2.69
N GLY A 95 8.06 -4.64 -1.40
CA GLY A 95 9.42 -4.47 -0.91
C GLY A 95 9.54 -4.72 0.58
N ARG A 96 10.77 -4.63 1.06
CA ARG A 96 11.14 -4.65 2.48
C ARG A 96 11.12 -3.23 3.03
N VAL A 97 10.46 -3.02 4.16
CA VAL A 97 10.47 -1.74 4.88
C VAL A 97 11.87 -1.52 5.45
N LEU A 98 12.56 -0.46 5.03
CA LEU A 98 13.87 -0.11 5.61
C LEU A 98 13.73 0.83 6.81
N CYS A 99 12.88 1.85 6.68
CA CYS A 99 12.61 2.83 7.72
C CYS A 99 11.26 3.49 7.49
N TYR A 100 10.69 4.02 8.57
CA TYR A 100 9.48 4.82 8.58
C TYR A 100 9.78 6.13 9.31
N ASP A 101 9.52 7.25 8.64
CA ASP A 101 9.56 8.58 9.23
C ASP A 101 8.14 9.02 9.57
N ALA A 102 7.86 9.14 10.87
CA ALA A 102 6.55 9.49 11.38
C ALA A 102 6.20 10.97 11.13
N ASP A 103 7.20 11.86 11.05
CA ASP A 103 6.96 13.30 10.88
C ASP A 103 6.46 13.61 9.47
N SER A 104 7.04 12.94 8.46
CA SER A 104 6.62 13.06 7.06
C SER A 104 5.63 11.99 6.61
N ALA A 105 5.25 11.05 7.50
CA ALA A 105 4.49 9.85 7.18
C ALA A 105 5.00 9.13 5.92
N THR A 106 6.33 9.07 5.77
CA THR A 106 7.00 8.48 4.60
C THR A 106 7.74 7.21 5.01
N LEU A 107 7.59 6.18 4.20
CA LEU A 107 8.24 4.89 4.38
C LEU A 107 9.18 4.62 3.19
N THR A 108 10.32 3.97 3.45
CA THR A 108 11.23 3.54 2.39
C THR A 108 11.09 2.03 2.16
N LEU A 109 10.56 1.64 0.99
CA LEU A 109 10.50 0.25 0.54
C LEU A 109 11.71 -0.09 -0.32
N ALA A 110 12.39 -1.19 -0.01
CA ALA A 110 13.54 -1.67 -0.75
C ALA A 110 13.33 -3.04 -1.40
N ASP A 111 14.01 -3.23 -2.53
CA ASP A 111 14.15 -4.50 -3.23
C ASP A 111 15.62 -4.66 -3.65
N GLY A 112 16.42 -5.27 -2.78
CA GLY A 112 17.86 -5.39 -2.97
C GLY A 112 18.61 -4.06 -2.81
N ASP A 113 19.25 -3.62 -3.88
CA ASP A 113 20.06 -2.41 -3.99
C ASP A 113 19.27 -1.16 -4.43
N VAL A 114 17.95 -1.29 -4.63
CA VAL A 114 17.07 -0.17 -5.00
C VAL A 114 15.95 0.03 -3.99
N ALA A 115 15.54 1.28 -3.79
CA ALA A 115 14.42 1.62 -2.94
C ALA A 115 13.57 2.78 -3.48
N LEU A 116 12.36 2.85 -2.95
CA LEU A 116 11.32 3.79 -3.31
C LEU A 116 10.75 4.45 -2.05
N PHE A 117 10.57 5.77 -2.09
CA PHE A 117 9.78 6.47 -1.08
C PHE A 117 8.30 6.20 -1.27
N VAL A 118 7.60 5.96 -0.17
CA VAL A 118 6.18 5.69 -0.12
C VAL A 118 5.55 6.64 0.89
N ASP A 119 4.74 7.59 0.43
CA ASP A 119 3.90 8.42 1.29
C ASP A 119 2.74 7.54 1.78
N VAL A 120 2.69 7.28 3.09
CA VAL A 120 1.70 6.43 3.74
C VAL A 120 0.70 7.24 4.58
N SER A 121 0.66 8.56 4.41
CA SER A 121 -0.23 9.46 5.16
C SER A 121 -1.72 9.07 5.09
N LEU A 122 -2.15 8.46 3.97
CA LEU A 122 -3.52 7.98 3.79
C LEU A 122 -3.76 6.58 4.37
N CYS A 123 -2.69 5.81 4.61
CA CYS A 123 -2.76 4.44 5.11
C CYS A 123 -2.70 4.40 6.63
N VAL A 124 -1.97 5.31 7.27
CA VAL A 124 -1.76 5.30 8.72
C VAL A 124 -2.99 5.84 9.45
N SER A 125 -3.67 4.98 10.20
CA SER A 125 -4.74 5.38 11.10
C SER A 125 -4.21 5.61 12.50
N THR A 126 -4.57 6.73 13.12
CA THR A 126 -4.27 7.01 14.53
C THR A 126 -4.95 6.05 15.50
N GLN A 127 -6.01 5.37 15.05
CA GLN A 127 -6.82 4.47 15.88
C GLN A 127 -6.26 3.05 15.95
N LYS A 128 -5.44 2.64 14.98
CA LYS A 128 -4.90 1.27 14.90
C LYS A 128 -3.38 1.33 14.84
N PRO A 129 -2.68 0.97 15.93
CA PRO A 129 -1.22 0.93 15.90
C PRO A 129 -0.76 -0.11 14.86
N MET A 130 0.14 0.32 13.98
CA MET A 130 0.77 -0.55 13.00
C MET A 130 2.18 -0.87 13.46
N GLY A 131 2.32 -1.77 14.44
CA GLY A 131 3.61 -2.14 15.02
C GLY A 131 4.64 -2.55 13.97
N TRP A 132 4.19 -3.25 12.93
CA TRP A 132 5.02 -3.73 11.82
C TRP A 132 5.67 -2.60 10.99
N LEU A 133 5.17 -1.35 11.02
CA LEU A 133 5.77 -0.20 10.32
C LEU A 133 7.12 0.20 10.92
N TRP A 134 7.28 0.00 12.23
CA TRP A 134 8.48 0.36 12.98
C TRP A 134 9.55 -0.73 12.92
N GLU A 135 9.12 -1.94 12.61
CA GLU A 135 9.98 -3.10 12.44
C GLU A 135 10.69 -3.04 11.09
N THR A 136 12.01 -2.89 11.12
CA THR A 136 12.84 -2.94 9.93
C THR A 136 12.79 -4.32 9.29
N ASN A 137 12.90 -4.38 7.96
CA ASN A 137 12.97 -5.58 7.14
C ASN A 137 11.64 -6.36 6.97
N ASN A 138 10.52 -5.82 7.45
CA ASN A 138 9.20 -6.39 7.18
C ASN A 138 8.81 -6.26 5.71
N LEU A 139 8.09 -7.25 5.19
CA LEU A 139 7.62 -7.26 3.82
C LEU A 139 6.25 -6.59 3.72
N ALA A 140 6.13 -5.65 2.79
CA ALA A 140 4.89 -4.94 2.55
C ALA A 140 4.59 -4.78 1.05
N VAL A 141 3.30 -4.70 0.76
CA VAL A 141 2.78 -4.38 -0.57
C VAL A 141 2.08 -3.03 -0.49
N ALA A 142 2.54 -2.08 -1.30
CA ALA A 142 1.92 -0.77 -1.44
C ALA A 142 1.21 -0.68 -2.79
N LEU A 143 0.04 -0.07 -2.78
CA LEU A 143 -0.71 0.30 -3.97
C LEU A 143 -0.98 1.79 -3.92
N GLY A 144 -0.64 2.51 -4.97
CA GLY A 144 -0.70 3.96 -4.98
C GLY A 144 -0.43 4.57 -6.35
N TYR A 145 -0.41 5.90 -6.41
CA TYR A 145 0.02 6.61 -7.61
C TYR A 145 1.48 7.02 -7.47
N LEU A 146 2.28 6.73 -8.50
CA LEU A 146 3.66 7.20 -8.51
C LEU A 146 3.67 8.68 -8.90
N GLU A 147 4.28 9.51 -8.09
CA GLU A 147 4.43 10.93 -8.35
C GLU A 147 5.90 11.32 -8.48
N ARG A 148 6.13 12.36 -9.28
CA ARG A 148 7.44 12.98 -9.41
C ARG A 148 7.44 14.29 -8.67
N VAL A 149 8.28 14.39 -7.64
CA VAL A 149 8.45 15.64 -6.89
C VAL A 149 9.49 16.54 -7.56
N LEU A 150 9.22 17.85 -7.55
CA LEU A 150 10.14 18.85 -8.11
C LEU A 150 11.38 19.02 -7.23
N LYS A 151 11.15 19.16 -5.92
CA LYS A 151 12.20 19.25 -4.90
C LYS A 151 12.56 17.83 -4.44
N PRO A 152 13.84 17.43 -4.47
CA PRO A 152 14.27 16.15 -3.92
C PRO A 152 13.87 16.02 -2.46
N LEU A 153 13.34 14.86 -2.09
CA LEU A 153 13.07 14.49 -0.70
C LEU A 153 14.38 14.31 0.07
N PRO A 154 14.41 14.63 1.36
CA PRO A 154 15.57 14.31 2.20
C PRO A 154 15.80 12.80 2.19
N LEU A 155 17.05 12.38 2.03
CA LEU A 155 17.39 10.96 2.10
C LEU A 155 17.12 10.44 3.52
N PRO A 156 16.52 9.25 3.66
CA PRO A 156 16.22 8.72 4.98
C PRO A 156 17.53 8.38 5.69
N THR A 157 17.59 8.61 7.00
CA THR A 157 18.68 8.07 7.81
C THR A 157 18.45 6.57 7.98
N LEU A 158 19.14 5.79 7.15
CA LEU A 158 19.09 4.34 7.23
C LEU A 158 19.92 3.84 8.43
N PRO A 159 19.51 2.76 9.10
CA PRO A 159 20.31 2.17 10.17
C PRO A 159 21.64 1.64 9.61
N VAL A 160 22.67 1.55 10.46
CA VAL A 160 24.05 1.21 10.06
C VAL A 160 24.15 -0.16 9.37
N ASN A 161 23.23 -1.08 9.68
CA ASN A 161 23.15 -2.42 9.11
C ASN A 161 22.22 -2.51 7.89
N ALA A 162 21.67 -1.40 7.39
CA ALA A 162 20.87 -1.40 6.18
C ALA A 162 21.74 -1.76 4.97
N PRO A 163 21.19 -2.46 3.97
CA PRO A 163 21.87 -2.66 2.69
C PRO A 163 22.21 -1.31 2.06
N ASN A 164 23.28 -1.29 1.25
CA ASN A 164 23.61 -0.12 0.43
C ASN A 164 22.56 0.01 -0.68
N THR A 165 21.52 0.79 -0.41
CA THR A 165 20.35 0.91 -1.27
C THR A 165 20.30 2.30 -1.90
N VAL A 166 20.12 2.33 -3.22
CA VAL A 166 19.96 3.54 -4.02
C VAL A 166 18.49 3.93 -4.05
N VAL A 167 18.18 5.17 -3.65
CA VAL A 167 16.83 5.75 -3.69
C VAL A 167 16.84 6.92 -4.68
N ASP A 168 15.87 7.00 -5.60
CA ASP A 168 15.64 8.23 -6.37
C ASP A 168 14.83 9.21 -5.51
N PRO A 169 15.41 10.33 -5.05
CA PRO A 169 14.73 11.25 -4.15
C PRO A 169 13.63 12.08 -4.83
N ARG A 170 13.43 11.91 -6.14
CA ARG A 170 12.41 12.62 -6.91
C ARG A 170 11.19 11.76 -7.23
N LEU A 171 11.17 10.49 -6.84
CA LEU A 171 10.05 9.60 -7.04
C LEU A 171 9.46 9.19 -5.70
N ILE A 172 8.15 9.38 -5.55
CA ILE A 172 7.40 8.97 -4.38
C ILE A 172 6.12 8.25 -4.80
N LEU A 173 5.80 7.13 -4.17
CA LEU A 173 4.53 6.45 -4.34
C LEU A 173 3.56 6.95 -3.28
N ARG A 174 2.49 7.63 -3.68
CA ARG A 174 1.41 8.03 -2.76
C ARG A 174 0.50 6.84 -2.54
N ALA A 175 0.72 6.13 -1.43
CA ALA A 175 0.01 4.91 -1.12
C ALA A 175 -1.45 5.20 -0.76
N LEU A 176 -2.33 4.47 -1.43
CA LEU A 176 -3.76 4.38 -1.10
C LEU A 176 -4.03 3.17 -0.21
N VAL A 177 -3.25 2.11 -0.39
CA VAL A 177 -3.34 0.88 0.39
C VAL A 177 -1.93 0.41 0.69
N LEU A 178 -1.72 0.02 1.95
CA LEU A 178 -0.48 -0.56 2.42
C LEU A 178 -0.80 -1.80 3.25
N ASN A 179 -0.30 -2.95 2.79
CA ASN A 179 -0.55 -4.23 3.44
C ASN A 179 0.75 -4.86 3.90
N HIS A 180 0.78 -5.28 5.18
CA HIS A 180 1.81 -6.17 5.68
C HIS A 180 1.65 -7.56 5.04
N SER A 181 2.73 -8.17 4.59
CA SER A 181 2.72 -9.45 3.90
C SER A 181 3.99 -10.24 4.21
N PRO A 182 4.13 -10.77 5.45
CA PRO A 182 5.37 -11.41 5.92
C PRO A 182 5.73 -12.66 5.10
N ASP A 183 4.73 -13.34 4.54
CA ASP A 183 4.91 -14.56 3.74
C ASP A 183 5.17 -14.28 2.24
N LEU A 184 5.33 -13.01 1.85
CA LEU A 184 5.52 -12.64 0.45
C LEU A 184 6.91 -13.08 -0.05
N ASN A 185 6.93 -13.95 -1.04
CA ASN A 185 8.15 -14.24 -1.78
C ASN A 185 8.43 -13.11 -2.80
N LEU A 186 9.34 -12.18 -2.45
CA LEU A 186 9.67 -11.02 -3.27
C LEU A 186 10.27 -11.41 -4.63
N ALA A 187 11.04 -12.50 -4.71
CA ALA A 187 11.59 -12.98 -5.97
C ALA A 187 10.47 -13.45 -6.92
N LEU A 188 9.49 -14.20 -6.40
CA LEU A 188 8.33 -14.64 -7.17
C LEU A 188 7.46 -13.45 -7.60
N TRP A 189 7.27 -12.46 -6.72
CA TRP A 189 6.59 -11.21 -7.05
C TRP A 189 7.23 -10.52 -8.26
N ASN A 190 8.56 -10.36 -8.25
CA ASN A 190 9.29 -9.70 -9.32
C ASN A 190 9.17 -10.45 -10.65
N VAL A 191 9.25 -11.79 -10.63
CA VAL A 191 9.04 -12.63 -11.83
C VAL A 191 7.61 -12.48 -12.36
N ALA A 192 6.60 -12.48 -11.49
CA ALA A 192 5.20 -12.35 -11.89
C ALA A 192 4.89 -10.96 -12.45
N ALA A 193 5.39 -9.90 -11.81
CA ALA A 193 5.22 -8.52 -12.26
C ALA A 193 5.84 -8.31 -13.65
N GLU A 194 7.04 -8.86 -13.88
CA GLU A 194 7.71 -8.75 -15.17
C GLU A 194 6.96 -9.50 -16.28
N LYS A 195 6.47 -10.71 -16.03
CA LYS A 195 5.64 -11.45 -16.99
C LYS A 195 4.36 -10.70 -17.36
N LEU A 196 3.69 -10.09 -16.37
CA LEU A 196 2.48 -9.28 -16.61
C LEU A 196 2.79 -8.05 -17.46
N ARG A 197 3.90 -7.35 -17.16
CA ARG A 197 4.35 -6.20 -17.94
C ARG A 197 4.63 -6.56 -19.40
N GLN A 198 5.31 -7.68 -19.64
CA GLN A 198 5.56 -8.19 -21.00
C GLN A 198 4.27 -8.52 -21.74
N ALA A 199 3.30 -9.14 -21.07
CA ALA A 199 1.99 -9.44 -21.66
C ALA A 199 1.22 -8.18 -22.05
N GLN A 200 1.26 -7.12 -21.23
CA GLN A 200 0.62 -5.84 -21.52
C GLN A 200 1.24 -5.15 -22.73
N ASN A 201 2.58 -5.12 -22.81
CA ASN A 201 3.28 -4.51 -23.95
C ASN A 201 3.02 -5.24 -25.28
N GLY A 202 2.73 -6.55 -25.23
CA GLY A 202 2.39 -7.33 -26.43
C GLY A 202 1.00 -7.04 -27.00
N GLN A 203 0.07 -6.49 -26.22
CA GLN A 203 -1.30 -6.23 -26.67
C GLN A 203 -1.44 -4.92 -27.48
N GLU A 204 -0.48 -4.01 -27.44
CA GLU A 204 -0.56 -2.71 -28.13
C GLU A 204 -0.15 -2.75 -29.61
N VAL A 205 0.23 -3.92 -30.16
CA VAL A 205 0.80 -4.05 -31.52
C VAL A 205 -0.20 -4.61 -32.56
N HIS A 206 -1.49 -4.68 -32.22
CA HIS A 206 -2.55 -5.18 -33.12
C HIS A 206 -3.65 -4.15 -33.34
#